data_AF-A0A957B5T5-F1
#
_entry.id   AF-A0A957B5T5-F1
#
_cell.length_a   1.000
_cell.length_b   1.000
_cell.length_c   1.000
_cell.angle_alpha   90.00
_cell.angle_beta   90.00
_cell.angle_gamma   90.00
#
_symmetry.space_group_name_H-M   'P 1'
#
loop_
_entity.id
_entity.type
_entity.pdbx_description
1 polymer ?
#
loop_
_entity_poly.entity_id
_entity_poly.type
_entity_poly.pdbx_seq_one_letter_code
_entity_poly.pdbx_strand_id
1 'polypeptide(L)'
;MRTFKVLSIDGGGIRGIIVAKFLAEIEHCINQSISELFDFIAGTSTGGILALGLTLPDERGNPSYTAQEVSNSIAPRYQSFFPLSTRC
;
A
#
# COMPACT_ATOMS: atom_id res chain seq x y z
N MET A 1 11.16 27.52 0.01
CA MET A 1 11.29 26.15 -0.51
C MET A 1 10.12 25.34 0.00
N ARG A 2 9.49 24.50 -0.84
CA ARG A 2 8.44 23.56 -0.41
C ARG A 2 9.11 22.34 0.23
N THR A 3 8.55 21.85 1.34
CA THR A 3 9.00 20.60 1.99
C THR A 3 8.73 19.42 1.08
N PHE A 4 9.75 18.59 0.84
CA PHE A 4 9.62 17.33 0.10
C PHE A 4 9.23 16.20 1.06
N LYS A 5 8.07 15.59 0.86
CA LYS A 5 7.50 14.57 1.76
C LYS A 5 7.76 13.17 1.23
N VAL A 6 8.41 12.33 2.04
CA VAL A 6 8.73 10.94 1.71
C VAL A 6 7.96 9.98 2.61
N LEU A 7 7.32 8.98 2.02
CA LEU A 7 6.77 7.81 2.72
C LEU A 7 7.67 6.61 2.48
N SER A 8 8.13 5.98 3.57
CA SER A 8 8.90 4.73 3.51
C SER A 8 8.14 3.61 4.19
N ILE A 9 8.00 2.47 3.51
CA ILE A 9 7.19 1.34 3.94
C ILE A 9 8.06 0.08 4.04
N ASP A 10 8.27 -0.38 5.26
CA ASP A 10 9.04 -1.60 5.53
C ASP A 10 8.34 -2.86 5.00
N GLY A 11 9.16 -3.89 4.75
CA GLY A 11 8.66 -5.24 4.53
C GLY A 11 8.14 -5.87 5.82
N GLY A 12 7.28 -6.88 5.69
CA GLY A 12 6.73 -7.56 6.88
C GLY A 12 5.95 -8.82 6.61
N GLY A 13 5.98 -9.35 5.38
CA GLY A 13 5.11 -10.45 4.98
C GLY A 13 3.64 -10.07 5.16
N ILE A 14 2.86 -10.95 5.78
CA ILE A 14 1.43 -10.71 6.06
C ILE A 14 1.19 -9.50 6.98
N ARG A 15 2.17 -9.14 7.82
CA ARG A 15 2.05 -7.99 8.73
C ARG A 15 1.97 -6.65 8.01
N GLY A 16 2.28 -6.61 6.70
CA GLY A 16 2.02 -5.43 5.87
C GLY A 16 0.56 -4.98 5.88
N ILE A 17 -0.39 -5.86 6.26
CA ILE A 17 -1.79 -5.50 6.47
C ILE A 17 -1.99 -4.42 7.55
N ILE A 18 -1.13 -4.38 8.57
CA ILE A 18 -1.20 -3.38 9.64
C ILE A 18 -0.90 -2.00 9.06
N VAL A 19 0.18 -1.89 8.28
CA VAL A 19 0.57 -0.65 7.61
C VAL A 19 -0.47 -0.23 6.58
N ALA A 20 -1.00 -1.18 5.81
CA ALA A 20 -2.04 -0.90 4.81
C ALA A 20 -3.32 -0.33 5.46
N LYS A 21 -3.77 -0.88 6.59
CA LYS A 21 -4.91 -0.35 7.35
C LYS A 21 -4.63 1.01 7.94
N PHE A 22 -3.43 1.24 8.46
CA PHE A 22 -3.04 2.54 8.98
C PHE A 22 -3.06 3.62 7.88
N LEU A 23 -2.54 3.31 6.69
CA LEU A 23 -2.60 4.22 5.54
C LEU A 23 -4.02 4.46 5.05
N ALA A 24 -4.88 3.44 5.07
CA ALA A 24 -6.31 3.61 4.75
C ALA A 24 -7.01 4.58 5.71
N GLU A 25 -6.69 4.51 7.01
CA GLU A 25 -7.23 5.44 8.00
C GLU A 25 -6.71 6.88 7.80
N ILE A 26 -5.43 7.03 7.46
CA ILE A 26 -4.85 8.35 7.10
C ILE A 26 -5.56 8.95 5.89
N GLU A 27 -5.72 8.16 4.83
CA GLU A 27 -6.42 8.58 3.61
C GLU A 27 -7.87 8.98 3.92
N HIS A 28 -8.57 8.23 4.78
CA HIS A 28 -9.91 8.56 5.23
C HIS A 28 -9.96 9.87 6.04
N CYS A 29 -9.07 10.05 7.01
CA CYS A 29 -9.02 11.24 7.86
C CYS A 29 -8.69 12.52 7.08
N ILE A 30 -7.82 12.43 6.07
CA ILE A 30 -7.34 13.58 5.30
C ILE A 30 -8.20 13.82 4.04
N ASN A 31 -8.96 12.80 3.61
CA ASN A 31 -9.79 12.83 2.39
C ASN A 31 -8.97 13.20 1.14
N GLN A 32 -7.76 12.67 1.04
CA GLN A 32 -6.85 12.78 -0.09
C GLN A 32 -6.09 11.46 -0.23
N SER A 33 -5.81 11.05 -1.47
CA SER A 33 -5.10 9.80 -1.71
C SER A 33 -3.68 9.85 -1.13
N ILE A 34 -3.15 8.70 -0.69
CA ILE A 34 -1.77 8.64 -0.17
C ILE A 34 -0.74 9.16 -1.20
N SER A 35 -0.94 8.89 -2.49
CA SER A 35 -0.05 9.36 -3.56
C SER A 35 -0.10 10.87 -3.79
N GLU A 36 -1.16 11.57 -3.39
CA GLU A 36 -1.20 13.04 -3.39
C GLU A 36 -0.55 13.64 -2.13
N LEU A 37 -0.49 12.87 -1.04
CA LEU A 37 0.09 13.31 0.23
C LEU A 37 1.61 13.28 0.26
N PHE A 38 2.26 12.48 -0.58
CA PHE A 38 3.72 12.30 -0.57
C PHE A 38 4.30 12.52 -1.96
N ASP A 39 5.46 13.17 -2.03
CA ASP A 39 6.17 13.41 -3.28
C ASP A 39 6.95 12.16 -3.75
N PHE A 40 7.27 11.26 -2.81
CA PHE A 40 7.95 10.00 -3.09
C PHE A 40 7.51 8.91 -2.11
N ILE A 41 7.24 7.72 -2.65
CA ILE A 41 6.86 6.54 -1.87
C ILE A 41 7.83 5.41 -2.20
N ALA A 42 8.48 4.87 -1.17
CA ALA A 42 9.38 3.74 -1.28
C ALA A 42 8.91 2.61 -0.37
N GLY A 43 9.13 1.36 -0.79
CA GLY A 43 8.91 0.23 0.08
C GLY A 43 9.64 -1.03 -0.33
N THR A 44 9.84 -1.94 0.63
CA THR A 44 10.55 -3.21 0.43
C THR A 44 9.60 -4.39 0.64
N SER A 45 9.69 -5.43 -0.19
CA SER A 45 8.83 -6.63 -0.09
C SER A 45 7.33 -6.27 -0.08
N THR A 46 6.55 -6.68 0.94
CA THR A 46 5.14 -6.26 1.06
C THR A 46 4.98 -4.74 1.03
N GLY A 47 5.92 -3.98 1.60
CA GLY A 47 5.91 -2.52 1.52
C GLY A 47 6.09 -1.99 0.11
N GLY A 48 6.84 -2.70 -0.75
CA GLY A 48 6.98 -2.38 -2.17
C GLY A 48 5.69 -2.67 -2.94
N ILE A 49 4.99 -3.75 -2.61
CA ILE A 49 3.66 -4.05 -3.17
C ILE A 49 2.66 -2.96 -2.78
N LEU A 50 2.69 -2.50 -1.52
CA LEU A 50 1.87 -1.37 -1.07
C LEU A 50 2.21 -0.09 -1.83
N ALA A 51 3.50 0.26 -1.94
CA ALA A 51 3.94 1.43 -2.67
C ALA A 51 3.42 1.41 -4.12
N LEU A 52 3.58 0.29 -4.84
CA LEU A 52 3.06 0.13 -6.20
C LEU A 52 1.55 0.27 -6.28
N GLY A 53 0.80 -0.33 -5.35
CA GLY A 53 -0.66 -0.23 -5.33
C GLY A 53 -1.16 1.19 -5.09
N LEU A 54 -0.49 1.94 -4.20
CA LEU A 54 -0.85 3.33 -3.86
C LEU A 54 -0.49 4.35 -4.95
N THR A 55 0.50 4.03 -5.79
CA THR A 55 0.99 4.92 -6.85
C THR A 55 0.60 4.48 -8.26
N LEU A 56 -0.19 3.40 -8.43
CA LEU A 56 -0.56 2.93 -9.76
C LEU A 56 -1.50 3.96 -10.43
N PRO A 57 -1.13 4.56 -11.56
CA PRO A 57 -1.99 5.51 -12.25
C PRO A 57 -3.06 4.80 -13.09
N ASP A 58 -4.26 5.37 -13.16
CA ASP A 58 -5.28 5.02 -14.15
C ASP A 58 -4.94 5.65 -15.52
N GLU A 59 -5.79 5.41 -16.52
CA GLU A 59 -5.63 5.97 -17.88
C GLU A 59 -5.60 7.51 -17.93
N ARG A 60 -6.04 8.18 -16.86
CA ARG A 60 -6.08 9.64 -16.71
C ARG A 60 -4.96 10.18 -15.82
N GLY A 61 -4.11 9.31 -15.28
CA GLY A 61 -3.04 9.67 -14.35
C GLY A 61 -3.48 9.84 -12.89
N ASN A 62 -4.72 9.49 -12.54
CA ASN A 62 -5.18 9.50 -11.15
C ASN A 62 -4.82 8.19 -10.44
N PRO A 63 -4.82 8.14 -9.11
CA PRO A 63 -4.62 6.90 -8.38
C PRO A 63 -5.70 5.86 -8.74
N SER A 64 -5.27 4.68 -9.20
CA SER A 64 -6.16 3.58 -9.58
C SER A 64 -6.84 2.91 -8.39
N TYR A 65 -6.24 3.03 -7.21
CA TYR A 65 -6.72 2.38 -5.99
C TYR A 65 -6.64 3.32 -4.81
N THR A 66 -7.65 3.26 -3.97
CA THR A 66 -7.63 3.79 -2.61
C THR A 66 -6.73 2.92 -1.72
N ALA A 67 -6.17 3.50 -0.66
CA ALA A 67 -5.42 2.76 0.35
C ALA A 67 -6.27 1.65 0.99
N GLN A 68 -7.59 1.84 1.09
CA GLN A 68 -8.51 0.82 1.57
C GLN A 68 -8.62 -0.38 0.61
N GLU A 69 -8.71 -0.14 -0.71
CA GLU A 69 -8.74 -1.20 -1.72
C GLU A 69 -7.42 -1.98 -1.75
N VAL A 70 -6.29 -1.26 -1.69
CA VAL A 70 -4.96 -1.88 -1.59
C VAL A 70 -4.89 -2.77 -0.34
N SER A 71 -5.33 -2.27 0.82
CA SER A 71 -5.38 -3.01 2.08
C SER A 71 -6.24 -4.28 1.99
N ASN A 72 -7.43 -4.19 1.40
CA ASN A 72 -8.34 -5.32 1.21
C ASN A 72 -7.73 -6.41 0.31
N SER A 73 -6.82 -6.05 -0.59
CA SER A 73 -6.17 -7.00 -1.52
C SER A 73 -5.01 -7.79 -0.90
N ILE A 74 -4.40 -7.32 0.19
CA ILE A 74 -3.17 -7.91 0.76
C ILE A 74 -3.39 -9.34 1.24
N ALA A 75 -4.39 -9.58 2.08
CA ALA A 75 -4.60 -10.90 2.70
C ALA A 75 -4.93 -12.00 1.67
N PRO A 76 -5.88 -11.80 0.73
CA PRO A 76 -6.16 -12.79 -0.31
C PRO A 76 -4.94 -13.11 -1.17
N ARG A 77 -4.16 -12.09 -1.56
CA ARG A 77 -2.93 -12.28 -2.35
C ARG A 77 -1.85 -13.03 -1.58
N TYR A 78 -1.69 -12.74 -0.29
CA TYR A 78 -0.69 -13.42 0.53
C TYR A 78 -0.96 -14.92 0.63
N GLN A 79 -2.22 -15.32 0.80
CA GLN A 79 -2.60 -16.73 0.84
C GLN A 79 -2.37 -17.44 -0.51
N SER A 80 -2.50 -16.72 -1.62
CA SER A 80 -2.15 -17.25 -2.95
C SER A 80 -0.64 -17.38 -3.16
N PHE A 81 0.17 -16.48 -2.61
CA PHE A 81 1.64 -16.54 -2.74
C PHE A 81 2.27 -17.57 -1.79
N PHE A 82 1.67 -17.73 -0.61
CA PHE A 82 2.13 -18.64 0.43
C PHE A 82 0.99 -19.59 0.82
N PRO A 83 0.57 -20.50 -0.08
CA PRO A 83 -0.46 -21.47 0.26
C PRO A 83 0.05 -22.31 1.44
N LEU A 84 -0.85 -22.60 2.39
CA LEU A 84 -0.53 -23.50 3.49
C LEU A 84 -0.14 -24.86 2.88
N SER A 85 1.13 -25.22 3.05
CA SER A 85 1.61 -26.56 2.72
C SER A 85 0.87 -27.56 3.59
N THR A 86 -0.12 -28.26 3.02
CA THR A 86 -0.79 -29.39 3.66
C THR A 86 0.06 -30.67 3.67
N ARG A 87 1.38 -30.57 3.51
CA ARG A 87 2.29 -31.71 3.62
C ARG A 87 2.80 -31.82 5.05
N CYS A 88 2.08 -32.61 5.85
CA CYS A 88 2.70 -33.52 6.81
C CYS A 88 2.87 -34.88 6.13
#